data_AF-A0A1M7ZN19-F1
#
_entry.id   AF-A0A1M7ZN19-F1
#
_cell.length_a   1.000
_cell.length_b   1.000
_cell.length_c   1.000
_cell.angle_alpha   90.00
_cell.angle_beta   90.00
_cell.angle_gamma   90.00
#
_symmetry.space_group_name_H-M   'P 1'
#
loop_
_entity.id
_entity.type
_entity.pdbx_description
1 polymer ?
#
loop_
_entity_poly.entity_id
_entity_poly.type
_entity_poly.pdbx_seq_one_letter_code
_entity_poly.pdbx_strand_id
1 'polypeptide(L)'
;MFMKIDPNTMRAPEISEKHTLSILVDNEPGVLARVIGLFSGRGYNIDSLTVSETQHDKQVSRITIVTTGSPMVIEQIKSQLDRLVPVHRVADLTVSGSPIERELALIKVRGRGEDRREALLVAEAFRARVVDTTLESFVFELTGKPEKIEQFIELLQPLGIVEVARTGVAAISRGSEGL
;
A
#
# COMPACT_ATOMS: atom_id res chain seq x y z
N MET A 1 -25.51 -13.49 43.91
CA MET A 1 -24.36 -13.51 42.98
C MET A 1 -24.55 -12.36 42.01
N PHE A 2 -23.88 -11.23 42.25
CA PHE A 2 -24.04 -10.03 41.44
C PHE A 2 -23.19 -10.17 40.17
N MET A 3 -23.83 -10.16 39.00
CA MET A 3 -23.18 -10.03 37.71
C MET A 3 -22.54 -8.64 37.64
N LYS A 4 -21.21 -8.57 37.74
CA LYS A 4 -20.46 -7.36 37.37
C LYS A 4 -20.60 -7.21 35.86
N ILE A 5 -21.33 -6.19 35.42
CA ILE A 5 -21.32 -5.78 34.02
C ILE A 5 -19.97 -5.09 33.82
N ASP A 6 -19.12 -5.68 32.98
CA ASP A 6 -17.85 -5.05 32.59
C ASP A 6 -18.14 -3.69 31.94
N PRO A 7 -17.57 -2.58 32.44
CA PRO A 7 -17.80 -1.24 31.91
C PRO A 7 -17.19 -1.01 30.52
N ASN A 8 -16.59 -2.03 29.91
CA ASN A 8 -15.91 -1.94 28.61
C ASN A 8 -16.74 -2.47 27.43
N THR A 9 -17.98 -2.89 27.65
CA THR A 9 -18.82 -3.54 26.62
C THR A 9 -19.66 -2.55 25.78
N MET A 10 -19.37 -1.24 25.82
CA MET A 10 -20.09 -0.24 25.02
C MET A 10 -19.18 0.86 24.46
N ARG A 11 -18.15 0.49 23.70
CA ARG A 11 -17.61 1.41 22.67
C ARG A 11 -18.22 0.99 21.35
N ALA A 12 -19.02 1.86 20.75
CA ALA A 12 -19.36 1.73 19.33
C ALA A 12 -18.04 1.59 18.54
N PRO A 13 -17.97 0.75 17.50
CA PRO A 13 -16.75 0.64 16.71
C PRO A 13 -16.40 2.04 16.19
N GLU A 14 -15.21 2.53 16.53
CA GLU A 14 -14.69 3.76 15.93
C GLU A 14 -14.69 3.54 14.42
N ILE A 15 -15.42 4.39 13.68
CA ILE A 15 -15.46 4.33 12.23
C ILE A 15 -14.03 4.61 11.75
N SER A 16 -13.42 3.59 11.15
CA SER A 16 -12.07 3.63 10.63
C SER A 16 -12.15 3.51 9.11
N GLU A 17 -11.52 4.45 8.41
CA GLU A 17 -11.57 4.60 6.96
C GLU A 17 -10.16 4.49 6.38
N LYS A 18 -10.06 3.91 5.19
CA LYS A 18 -8.80 3.76 4.45
C LYS A 18 -8.67 4.88 3.43
N HIS A 19 -7.60 5.67 3.55
CA HIS A 19 -7.33 6.81 2.68
C HIS A 19 -6.02 6.65 1.93
N THR A 20 -6.04 7.03 0.65
CA THR A 20 -4.87 7.09 -0.21
C THR A 20 -4.46 8.55 -0.39
N LEU A 21 -3.40 8.94 0.31
CA LEU A 21 -2.82 10.28 0.27
C LEU A 21 -1.73 10.34 -0.79
N SER A 22 -1.75 11.37 -1.63
CA SER A 22 -0.67 11.70 -2.55
C SER A 22 -0.06 13.03 -2.15
N ILE A 23 1.24 13.01 -1.90
CA ILE A 23 1.99 14.13 -1.34
C ILE A 23 3.10 14.48 -2.34
N LEU A 24 3.13 15.72 -2.82
CA LEU A 24 4.23 16.25 -3.63
C LEU A 24 5.24 16.92 -2.70
N VAL A 25 6.50 16.52 -2.81
CA VAL A 25 7.56 16.95 -1.90
C VAL A 25 8.86 17.25 -2.67
N ASP A 26 9.73 18.04 -2.05
CA ASP A 26 11.10 18.20 -2.52
C ASP A 26 11.84 16.86 -2.54
N ASN A 27 12.60 16.61 -3.60
CA ASN A 27 13.49 15.45 -3.75
C ASN A 27 14.85 15.74 -3.10
N GLU A 28 14.84 16.03 -1.80
CA GLU A 28 16.03 16.35 -1.02
C GLU A 28 16.30 15.33 0.09
N PRO A 29 17.58 15.15 0.50
CA PRO A 29 17.92 14.29 1.63
C PRO A 29 17.14 14.64 2.91
N GLY A 30 16.53 13.61 3.52
CA GLY A 30 15.82 13.73 4.78
C GLY A 30 14.35 14.16 4.67
N VAL A 31 13.85 14.54 3.48
CA VAL A 31 12.42 14.88 3.29
C VAL A 31 11.53 13.68 3.58
N LEU A 32 11.86 12.50 3.04
CA LEU A 32 11.15 11.26 3.35
C LEU A 32 11.12 10.98 4.86
N ALA A 33 12.27 11.11 5.53
CA ALA A 33 12.36 10.86 6.97
C ALA A 33 11.46 11.83 7.78
N ARG A 34 11.33 13.10 7.37
CA ARG A 34 10.42 14.06 8.02
C ARG A 34 8.96 13.67 7.83
N VAL A 35 8.58 13.29 6.62
CA VAL A 35 7.20 12.84 6.32
C VAL A 35 6.85 11.62 7.16
N ILE A 36 7.73 10.62 7.23
CA ILE A 36 7.47 9.40 8.01
C ILE A 36 7.57 9.62 9.51
N GLY A 37 8.43 10.53 9.96
CA GLY A 37 8.52 10.95 11.35
C GLY A 37 7.19 11.46 11.92
N LEU A 38 6.35 12.09 11.09
CA LEU A 38 4.99 12.52 11.47
C LEU A 38 4.08 11.34 11.81
N PHE A 39 4.14 10.27 11.00
CA PHE A 39 3.34 9.06 11.22
C PHE A 39 3.84 8.29 12.44
N SER A 40 5.14 8.02 12.51
CA SER A 40 5.73 7.25 13.61
C SER A 40 5.62 7.97 14.95
N GLY A 41 5.80 9.30 14.98
CA GLY A 41 5.75 10.10 16.21
C GLY A 41 4.38 10.16 16.88
N ARG A 42 3.31 9.87 16.14
CA ARG A 42 1.92 9.89 16.64
C ARG A 42 1.24 8.52 16.63
N GLY A 43 1.96 7.48 16.21
CA GLY A 43 1.40 6.13 16.09
C GLY A 43 0.33 6.02 15.01
N TYR A 44 0.40 6.83 13.95
CA TYR A 44 -0.47 6.67 12.79
C TYR A 44 -0.07 5.44 12.00
N ASN A 45 -1.05 4.68 11.54
CA ASN A 45 -0.82 3.47 10.77
C ASN A 45 -0.33 3.82 9.35
N ILE A 46 0.51 2.97 8.77
CA ILE A 46 0.90 3.04 7.36
C ILE A 46 0.66 1.65 6.78
N ASP A 47 -0.38 1.53 5.96
CA ASP A 47 -0.71 0.28 5.26
C ASP A 47 0.19 0.09 4.04
N SER A 48 0.53 1.20 3.37
CA SER A 48 1.43 1.18 2.22
C SER A 48 2.13 2.53 2.06
N LEU A 49 3.37 2.49 1.57
CA LEU A 49 4.14 3.66 1.22
C LEU A 49 4.93 3.41 -0.05
N THR A 50 4.84 4.36 -0.97
CA THR A 50 5.64 4.40 -2.19
C THR A 50 6.21 5.79 -2.38
N VAL A 51 7.45 5.86 -2.86
CA VAL A 51 8.11 7.13 -3.21
C VAL A 51 8.67 6.99 -4.61
N SER A 52 8.42 7.99 -5.45
CA SER A 52 8.98 8.05 -6.79
C SER A 52 9.25 9.49 -7.18
N GLU A 53 10.36 9.72 -7.89
CA GLU A 53 10.61 11.00 -8.53
C GLU A 53 9.63 11.18 -9.71
N THR A 54 8.94 12.33 -9.77
CA THR A 54 7.92 12.57 -10.79
C THR A 54 8.30 13.65 -11.79
N GLN A 55 9.18 14.58 -11.39
CA GLN A 55 9.66 15.67 -12.24
C GLN A 55 11.16 15.84 -11.98
N HIS A 56 11.97 15.13 -12.76
CA HIS A 56 13.41 15.08 -12.58
C HIS A 56 14.08 16.46 -12.75
N ASP A 57 13.56 17.28 -13.66
CA ASP A 57 14.01 18.64 -13.92
C ASP A 57 13.72 19.61 -12.75
N LYS A 58 12.72 19.28 -11.93
CA LYS A 58 12.26 20.12 -10.81
C LYS A 58 12.62 19.56 -9.45
N GLN A 59 13.32 18.41 -9.40
CA GLN A 59 13.64 17.70 -8.17
C GLN A 59 12.40 17.51 -7.28
N VAL A 60 11.29 17.07 -7.86
CA VAL A 60 10.04 16.80 -7.12
C VAL A 60 9.76 15.31 -7.09
N SER A 61 9.46 14.82 -5.90
CA SER A 61 9.03 13.45 -5.64
C SER A 61 7.56 13.41 -5.24
N ARG A 62 6.90 12.31 -5.58
CA ARG A 62 5.57 11.97 -5.09
C ARG A 62 5.69 10.84 -4.08
N ILE A 63 5.14 11.07 -2.90
CA ILE A 63 4.92 10.05 -1.89
C ILE A 63 3.44 9.66 -1.95
N THR A 64 3.16 8.38 -2.13
CA THR A 64 1.81 7.81 -1.98
C THR A 64 1.78 7.05 -0.66
N ILE A 65 0.86 7.43 0.23
CA ILE A 65 0.66 6.77 1.52
C ILE A 65 -0.77 6.26 1.59
N VAL A 66 -0.92 4.96 1.84
CA VAL A 66 -2.20 4.37 2.20
C VAL A 66 -2.21 4.21 3.72
N THR A 67 -3.21 4.80 4.36
CA THR A 67 -3.34 4.82 5.82
C THR A 67 -4.77 4.55 6.23
N THR A 68 -4.95 3.97 7.40
CA THR A 68 -6.26 3.67 7.99
C THR A 68 -6.39 4.40 9.32
N GLY A 69 -7.53 5.05 9.55
CA GLY A 69 -7.81 5.77 10.79
C GLY A 69 -9.20 6.41 10.81
N SER A 70 -9.55 7.04 11.93
CA SER A 70 -10.81 7.78 12.01
C SER A 70 -10.78 9.05 11.15
N PRO A 71 -11.92 9.58 10.69
CA PRO A 71 -11.95 10.79 9.86
C PRO A 71 -11.20 11.98 10.48
N MET A 72 -11.27 12.12 11.80
CA MET A 72 -10.54 13.14 12.55
C MET A 72 -9.01 12.96 12.48
N VAL A 73 -8.54 11.71 12.56
CA VAL A 73 -7.11 11.38 12.43
C VAL A 73 -6.62 11.65 11.01
N ILE A 74 -7.39 11.29 9.99
CA ILE A 74 -7.03 11.53 8.59
C ILE A 74 -6.91 13.04 8.30
N GLU A 75 -7.87 13.84 8.74
CA GLU A 75 -7.80 15.31 8.60
C GLU A 75 -6.60 15.90 9.36
N GLN A 76 -6.29 15.36 10.55
CA GLN A 76 -5.12 15.77 11.31
C GLN A 76 -3.81 15.45 10.57
N ILE A 77 -3.69 14.26 9.98
CA ILE A 77 -2.54 13.85 9.16
C ILE A 77 -2.37 14.83 7.99
N LYS A 78 -3.43 15.09 7.23
CA LYS A 78 -3.41 16.03 6.09
C LYS A 78 -2.97 17.43 6.52
N SER A 79 -3.57 17.97 7.58
CA SER A 79 -3.25 19.31 8.08
C SER A 79 -1.80 19.43 8.56
N GLN A 80 -1.24 18.37 9.15
CA GLN A 80 0.14 18.38 9.61
C GLN A 80 1.13 18.24 8.46
N LEU A 81 0.84 17.39 7.48
CA LEU A 81 1.67 17.25 6.28
C LEU A 81 1.74 18.55 5.48
N ASP A 82 0.62 19.24 5.34
CA ASP A 82 0.52 20.51 4.59
C ASP A 82 1.34 21.66 5.22
N ARG A 83 1.71 21.52 6.50
CA ARG A 83 2.55 22.49 7.23
C ARG A 83 4.04 22.19 7.16
N LEU A 84 4.43 21.04 6.60
CA LEU A 84 5.84 20.70 6.44
C LEU A 84 6.43 21.54 5.31
N VAL A 85 7.47 22.30 5.60
CA VAL A 85 8.18 23.14 4.62
C VAL A 85 8.50 22.43 3.30
N PRO A 86 8.99 21.17 3.26
CA PRO A 86 9.31 20.51 1.99
C PRO A 86 8.10 19.91 1.25
N VAL A 87 6.87 20.13 1.73
CA VAL A 87 5.64 19.61 1.10
C VAL A 87 5.02 20.72 0.25
N HIS A 88 4.87 20.45 -1.05
CA HIS A 88 4.24 21.36 -2.01
C HIS A 88 2.72 21.25 -2.01
N ARG A 89 2.23 20.01 -1.89
CA ARG A 89 0.79 19.71 -1.97
C ARG A 89 0.49 18.38 -1.31
N VAL A 90 -0.59 18.35 -0.52
CA VAL A 90 -1.21 17.12 -0.01
C VAL A 90 -2.58 16.96 -0.65
N ALA A 91 -2.86 15.78 -1.20
CA ALA A 91 -4.18 15.46 -1.70
C ALA A 91 -4.66 14.11 -1.21
N ASP A 92 -5.94 14.08 -0.84
CA ASP A 92 -6.67 12.86 -0.52
C ASP A 92 -7.35 12.35 -1.78
N LEU A 93 -6.79 11.30 -2.35
CA LEU A 93 -7.29 10.73 -3.59
C LEU A 93 -8.60 9.96 -3.38
N THR A 94 -8.86 9.46 -2.17
CA THR A 94 -10.09 8.75 -1.80
C THR A 94 -11.29 9.70 -1.81
N VAL A 95 -11.10 10.93 -1.34
CA VAL A 95 -12.16 11.96 -1.35
C VAL A 95 -12.35 12.59 -2.73
N SER A 96 -11.29 12.65 -3.53
CA SER A 96 -11.31 13.25 -4.87
C SER A 96 -11.98 12.36 -5.94
N GLY A 97 -12.40 11.15 -5.58
CA GLY A 97 -13.06 10.18 -6.46
C GLY A 97 -12.55 8.75 -6.25
N SER A 98 -12.75 7.86 -7.21
CA SER A 98 -12.14 6.53 -7.19
C SER A 98 -10.78 6.57 -7.90
N PRO A 99 -9.64 6.64 -7.18
CA PRO A 99 -8.33 6.70 -7.80
C PRO A 99 -8.02 5.45 -8.61
N ILE A 100 -7.09 5.59 -9.54
CA ILE A 100 -6.45 4.43 -10.15
C ILE A 100 -5.30 4.02 -9.23
N GLU A 101 -5.44 2.85 -8.62
CA GLU A 101 -4.45 2.26 -7.74
C GLU A 101 -3.83 1.01 -8.36
N ARG A 102 -2.51 0.96 -8.34
CA ARG A 102 -1.72 -0.16 -8.83
C ARG A 102 -0.54 -0.42 -7.93
N GLU A 103 -0.25 -1.70 -7.78
CA GLU A 103 0.93 -2.21 -7.12
C GLU A 103 1.52 -3.33 -7.97
N LEU A 104 2.85 -3.42 -7.99
CA LEU A 104 3.61 -4.55 -8.50
C LEU A 104 4.13 -5.39 -7.33
N ALA A 105 4.02 -6.71 -7.46
CA ALA A 105 4.60 -7.67 -6.54
C ALA A 105 5.43 -8.72 -7.28
N LEU A 106 6.55 -9.11 -6.68
CA LEU A 106 7.32 -10.29 -7.01
C LEU A 106 7.10 -11.34 -5.93
N ILE A 107 6.65 -12.53 -6.32
CA ILE A 107 6.33 -13.64 -5.42
C ILE A 107 7.17 -14.84 -5.81
N LYS A 108 8.11 -15.23 -4.94
CA LYS A 108 8.92 -16.44 -5.11
C LYS A 108 8.21 -17.61 -4.44
N VAL A 109 8.04 -18.70 -5.18
CA VAL A 109 7.35 -19.91 -4.70
C VAL A 109 8.26 -21.10 -4.95
N ARG A 110 8.42 -21.98 -3.96
CA ARG A 110 9.06 -23.27 -4.15
C ARG A 110 8.06 -24.22 -4.80
N GLY A 111 8.48 -25.06 -5.73
CA GLY A 111 7.56 -26.01 -6.36
C GLY A 111 8.27 -27.15 -7.06
N ARG A 112 7.86 -28.37 -6.72
CA ARG A 112 8.19 -29.62 -7.44
C ARG A 112 6.90 -30.41 -7.64
N GLY A 113 6.89 -31.34 -8.60
CA GLY A 113 5.74 -32.24 -8.79
C GLY A 113 4.42 -31.51 -9.04
N GLU A 114 3.39 -31.84 -8.26
CA GLU A 114 2.03 -31.28 -8.40
C GLU A 114 1.94 -29.82 -7.94
N ASP A 115 2.58 -29.43 -6.83
CA ASP A 115 2.58 -28.04 -6.34
C ASP A 115 3.13 -27.07 -7.39
N ARG A 116 4.11 -27.56 -8.19
CA ARG A 116 4.66 -26.82 -9.33
C ARG A 116 3.59 -26.55 -10.40
N ARG A 117 2.76 -27.54 -10.72
CA ARG A 117 1.70 -27.41 -11.73
C ARG A 117 0.60 -26.50 -11.23
N GLU A 118 0.20 -26.68 -9.97
CA GLU A 118 -0.83 -25.86 -9.33
C GLU A 118 -0.42 -24.39 -9.27
N ALA A 119 0.83 -24.09 -8.89
CA ALA A 119 1.35 -22.73 -8.87
C ALA A 119 1.29 -22.05 -10.25
N LEU A 120 1.55 -22.81 -11.33
CA LEU A 120 1.44 -22.31 -12.70
C LEU A 120 -0.03 -22.04 -13.10
N LEU A 121 -0.96 -22.90 -12.70
CA LEU A 121 -2.40 -22.71 -12.96
C LEU A 121 -2.94 -21.47 -12.24
N VAL A 122 -2.56 -21.28 -10.97
CA VAL A 122 -2.92 -20.07 -10.20
C VAL A 122 -2.30 -18.83 -10.86
N ALA A 123 -1.04 -18.90 -11.29
CA ALA A 123 -0.38 -17.81 -12.02
C ALA A 123 -1.12 -17.45 -13.32
N GLU A 124 -1.55 -18.44 -14.11
CA GLU A 124 -2.32 -18.23 -15.33
C GLU A 124 -3.67 -17.55 -15.04
N ALA A 125 -4.40 -18.03 -14.03
CA ALA A 125 -5.69 -17.45 -13.63
C ALA A 125 -5.59 -15.97 -13.23
N PHE A 126 -4.50 -15.59 -12.55
CA PHE A 126 -4.24 -14.20 -12.14
C PHE A 126 -3.56 -13.37 -13.23
N ARG A 127 -3.21 -13.98 -14.37
CA ARG A 127 -2.39 -13.38 -15.44
C ARG A 127 -1.06 -12.85 -14.90
N ALA A 128 -0.46 -13.59 -13.96
CA ALA A 128 0.88 -13.32 -13.47
C ALA A 128 1.92 -13.73 -14.52
N ARG A 129 3.00 -12.97 -14.63
CA ARG A 129 4.12 -13.31 -15.52
C ARG A 129 5.13 -14.15 -14.75
N VAL A 130 5.59 -15.25 -15.33
CA VAL A 130 6.71 -16.00 -14.77
C VAL A 130 8.00 -15.31 -15.21
N VAL A 131 8.73 -14.71 -14.27
CA VAL A 131 9.95 -13.93 -14.58
C VAL A 131 11.23 -14.72 -14.28
N ASP A 132 11.14 -15.75 -13.45
CA ASP A 132 12.23 -16.72 -13.22
C ASP A 132 11.64 -18.12 -13.03
N THR A 133 12.38 -19.13 -13.49
CA THR A 133 12.00 -20.54 -13.36
C THR A 133 13.23 -21.39 -13.16
N THR A 134 13.24 -22.15 -12.08
CA THR A 134 14.22 -23.21 -11.83
C THR A 134 13.52 -24.56 -11.73
N LEU A 135 14.27 -25.63 -11.48
CA LEU A 135 13.71 -26.96 -11.19
C LEU A 135 12.91 -27.00 -9.88
N GLU A 136 13.16 -26.05 -8.98
CA GLU A 136 12.64 -26.08 -7.61
C GLU A 136 11.85 -24.84 -7.21
N SER A 137 11.81 -23.81 -8.08
CA SER A 137 11.16 -22.54 -7.78
C SER A 137 10.65 -21.82 -9.02
N PHE A 138 9.74 -20.88 -8.76
CA PHE A 138 9.34 -19.84 -9.68
C PHE A 138 9.48 -18.48 -9.00
N VAL A 139 9.64 -17.43 -9.81
CA VAL A 139 9.31 -16.07 -9.40
C VAL A 139 8.21 -15.57 -10.32
N PHE A 140 7.08 -15.22 -9.72
CA PHE A 140 5.94 -14.61 -10.40
C PHE A 140 5.98 -13.10 -10.21
N GLU A 141 5.73 -12.37 -11.28
CA GLU A 141 5.46 -10.94 -11.25
C GLU A 141 3.97 -10.72 -11.50
N LEU A 142 3.32 -9.96 -10.62
CA LEU A 142 1.92 -9.60 -10.75
C LEU A 142 1.76 -8.10 -10.53
N THR A 143 1.00 -7.46 -11.43
CA THR A 143 0.56 -6.07 -11.26
C THR A 143 -0.97 -6.03 -11.16
N GLY A 144 -1.50 -5.26 -10.21
CA GLY A 144 -2.93 -5.21 -9.95
C GLY A 144 -3.31 -4.18 -8.89
N LYS A 145 -4.58 -4.22 -8.49
CA LYS A 145 -4.99 -3.58 -7.22
C LYS A 145 -4.42 -4.37 -6.04
N PRO A 146 -4.19 -3.76 -4.87
CA PRO A 146 -3.69 -4.46 -3.69
C PRO A 146 -4.49 -5.72 -3.34
N GLU A 147 -5.81 -5.70 -3.50
CA GLU A 147 -6.69 -6.85 -3.20
C GLU A 147 -6.43 -8.04 -4.13
N LYS A 148 -6.10 -7.78 -5.40
CA LYS A 148 -5.75 -8.82 -6.37
C LYS A 148 -4.40 -9.46 -6.01
N ILE A 149 -3.43 -8.66 -5.57
CA ILE A 149 -2.12 -9.13 -5.13
C ILE A 149 -2.28 -10.00 -3.89
N GLU A 150 -3.10 -9.56 -2.93
CA GLU A 150 -3.35 -10.30 -1.68
C GLU A 150 -3.98 -11.68 -1.96
N GLN A 151 -5.05 -11.73 -2.77
CA GLN A 151 -5.70 -12.98 -3.16
C GLN A 151 -4.74 -13.95 -3.87
N PHE A 152 -3.81 -13.44 -4.67
CA PHE A 152 -2.80 -14.26 -5.33
C PHE A 152 -1.82 -14.86 -4.31
N ILE A 153 -1.37 -14.06 -3.34
CA ILE A 153 -0.51 -14.51 -2.25
C ILE A 153 -1.22 -15.57 -1.40
N GLU A 154 -2.47 -15.35 -1.02
CA GLU A 154 -3.26 -16.31 -0.22
C GLU A 154 -3.37 -17.69 -0.89
N LEU A 155 -3.60 -17.72 -2.21
CA LEU A 155 -3.69 -18.98 -2.97
C LEU A 155 -2.34 -19.68 -3.14
N LEU A 156 -1.24 -18.92 -3.24
CA LEU A 156 0.10 -19.48 -3.34
C LEU A 156 0.69 -19.88 -1.99
N GLN A 157 0.20 -19.33 -0.89
CA GLN A 157 0.66 -19.60 0.47
C GLN A 157 0.74 -21.10 0.81
N PRO A 158 -0.29 -21.94 0.56
CA PRO A 158 -0.20 -23.38 0.80
C PRO A 158 0.78 -24.11 -0.12
N LEU A 159 1.16 -23.52 -1.27
CA LEU A 159 2.08 -24.11 -2.24
C LEU A 159 3.56 -23.83 -1.91
N GLY A 160 3.84 -23.05 -0.87
CA GLY A 160 5.21 -22.80 -0.39
C GLY A 160 5.83 -21.52 -0.92
N ILE A 161 5.18 -20.38 -0.65
CA ILE A 161 5.80 -19.05 -0.81
C ILE A 161 7.10 -19.00 -0.01
N VAL A 162 8.17 -18.54 -0.67
CA VAL A 162 9.50 -18.32 -0.10
C VAL A 162 9.70 -16.86 0.26
N GLU A 163 9.26 -15.95 -0.63
CA GLU A 163 9.54 -14.52 -0.52
C GLU A 163 8.47 -13.72 -1.26
N VAL A 164 8.09 -12.58 -0.70
CA VAL A 164 7.20 -11.60 -1.34
C VAL A 164 7.88 -10.24 -1.25
N ALA A 165 8.08 -9.61 -2.42
CA ALA A 165 8.52 -8.23 -2.52
C ALA A 165 7.41 -7.41 -3.17
N ARG A 166 7.02 -6.32 -2.50
CA ARG A 166 5.89 -5.45 -2.88
C ARG A 166 6.39 -4.02 -3.06
N THR A 167 5.92 -3.37 -4.11
CA THR A 167 6.31 -1.98 -4.41
C THR A 167 5.56 -0.94 -3.58
N GLY A 168 4.45 -1.35 -2.95
CA GLY A 168 3.48 -0.41 -2.39
C GLY A 168 2.54 0.15 -3.45
N VAL A 169 1.55 0.94 -3.02
CA VAL A 169 0.54 1.49 -3.91
C VAL A 169 1.09 2.72 -4.64
N ALA A 170 1.06 2.68 -5.96
CA ALA A 170 1.08 3.87 -6.81
C ALA A 170 -0.37 4.27 -7.10
N ALA A 171 -0.68 5.56 -6.94
CA ALA A 171 -2.02 6.08 -7.13
C ALA A 171 -2.06 7.41 -7.88
N ILE A 172 -3.06 7.57 -8.74
CA ILE A 172 -3.36 8.82 -9.44
C ILE A 172 -4.87 9.06 -9.50
N SER A 173 -5.28 10.34 -9.48
CA SER A 173 -6.65 10.75 -9.74
C SER A 173 -7.08 10.37 -11.16
N ARG A 174 -8.38 10.19 -11.37
CA ARG A 174 -8.96 10.06 -12.71
C ARG A 174 -9.21 11.45 -13.31
N GLY A 175 -9.24 11.53 -14.63
CA GLY A 175 -9.54 12.77 -15.36
C GLY A 175 -8.28 13.40 -15.98
N SER A 176 -8.45 14.60 -16.54
CA SER A 176 -7.37 15.35 -17.22
C SER A 176 -6.51 16.18 -16.28
N GLU A 177 -6.97 16.42 -15.06
CA GLU A 177 -6.27 17.25 -14.09
C GLU A 177 -5.32 16.42 -13.21
N GLY A 178 -4.10 16.92 -13.06
CA GLY A 178 -3.07 16.36 -12.19
C GLY A 178 -3.04 16.99 -10.80
N LEU A 179 -2.11 16.48 -9.99
CA LEU A 179 -1.71 17.09 -8.73
C LEU A 179 -0.60 18.11 -8.92
#